data_AF-A0A842L171-F1
#
_entry.id   AF-A0A842L171-F1
#
_cell.length_a   1.000
_cell.length_b   1.000
_cell.length_c   1.000
_cell.angle_alpha   90.00
_cell.angle_beta   90.00
_cell.angle_gamma   90.00
#
_symmetry.space_group_name_H-M   'P 1'
#
loop_
_entity.id
_entity.type
_entity.pdbx_description
1 polymer ?
#
loop_
_entity_poly.entity_id
_entity_poly.type
_entity_poly.pdbx_seq_one_letter_code
_entity_poly.pdbx_strand_id
1 'polypeptide(L)'
;ATYVQPGYNFDDWPNGCYDVTPEESDVISPGETDFVHLYFDVPNDAPIGKYDVRIAVWDKYDEGRNKLEGKFNQIDLLNIFEIWDFTVHKNAVLFASSDYISATDLPGAKNSMCNIKNLLQFGFRFDCIIDYNNPDITTIHNALKYLEENTDSNDIKFVYYAGHGSKNLEKGGPEEISLYDNTGITDDLLNLWFERLTNMTGIFDCCYSGGLCHFTDDDSDPPAENPKYYPYNGIVGDSKIILMSTKSTQTGTHISPNYPHGGGEYMLFTNCFIEAFTTGREKAANLIFGDANRVSVEEAFIYAKEKVEKEYWYLFSNPQIYDAWPTQNDNREQFYLSDEPINNYWSIQSHSPVHLHAYDDQGRHVGLNEDGEIDREIPGVYYSGPWVENETIIVFNPENYSNIRIVGEAYDDGNFTLENKKYTKENQTIITTMYETIFVENGSILTVDVENGEFGDMKVDEDGDGDIDKEIQAYAIPVANFVYSTEDNQTITFNASSSFDPDGEIISYHWNFGDGNTATGKIVKHTYKKSGN
;
A
#
# COMPACT_ATOMS: atom_id res chain seq x y z
N ALA A 1 26.87 12.76 -22.78
CA ALA A 1 26.97 12.20 -24.14
C ALA A 1 28.44 11.99 -24.50
N THR A 2 28.82 10.72 -24.73
CA THR A 2 30.08 10.10 -25.29
C THR A 2 31.44 10.45 -24.64
N TYR A 3 32.42 9.53 -24.45
CA TYR A 3 33.02 8.50 -25.33
C TYR A 3 34.02 7.59 -24.56
N VAL A 4 34.09 6.26 -24.74
CA VAL A 4 35.37 5.48 -24.60
C VAL A 4 35.41 4.21 -25.50
N GLN A 5 36.55 3.99 -26.15
CA GLN A 5 36.92 2.83 -26.98
C GLN A 5 37.18 1.54 -26.17
N PRO A 6 37.08 0.34 -26.78
CA PRO A 6 37.24 -0.92 -26.05
C PRO A 6 38.72 -1.21 -25.74
N GLY A 7 39.07 -1.37 -24.45
CA GLY A 7 40.32 -2.02 -24.05
C GLY A 7 41.03 -1.63 -22.75
N TYR A 8 40.40 -0.96 -21.76
CA TYR A 8 41.09 -0.59 -20.51
C TYR A 8 40.49 -1.23 -19.25
N ASN A 9 41.40 -1.58 -18.32
CA ASN A 9 41.18 -2.31 -17.07
C ASN A 9 40.83 -1.33 -15.93
N PHE A 10 39.83 -1.65 -15.11
CA PHE A 10 39.08 -0.76 -14.19
C PHE A 10 39.70 -0.56 -12.78
N ASP A 11 41.03 -0.59 -12.63
CA ASP A 11 41.64 -0.68 -11.28
C ASP A 11 42.05 0.65 -10.60
N ASP A 12 41.85 1.84 -11.20
CA ASP A 12 42.41 3.11 -10.67
C ASP A 12 41.40 4.26 -10.44
N TRP A 13 40.16 3.96 -10.03
CA TRP A 13 39.20 5.00 -9.60
C TRP A 13 39.14 5.14 -8.07
N PRO A 14 38.90 6.36 -7.52
CA PRO A 14 38.52 6.49 -6.11
C PRO A 14 37.23 5.69 -5.87
N ASN A 15 37.20 4.88 -4.81
CA ASN A 15 36.05 4.04 -4.45
C ASN A 15 34.71 4.81 -4.59
N GLY A 16 33.77 4.25 -5.36
CA GLY A 16 32.39 4.73 -5.47
C GLY A 16 32.07 5.71 -6.61
N CYS A 17 32.96 5.89 -7.59
CA CYS A 17 32.60 6.53 -8.85
C CYS A 17 32.25 5.45 -9.90
N TYR A 18 31.16 5.63 -10.64
CA TYR A 18 30.78 4.77 -11.77
C TYR A 18 30.59 5.62 -13.02
N ASP A 19 31.07 5.15 -14.16
CA ASP A 19 30.79 5.76 -15.46
C ASP A 19 29.51 5.12 -16.01
N VAL A 20 28.52 5.94 -16.37
CA VAL A 20 27.28 5.46 -16.98
C VAL A 20 27.28 5.92 -18.42
N THR A 21 27.76 5.04 -19.30
CA THR A 21 27.57 5.20 -20.74
C THR A 21 26.11 4.94 -21.08
N PRO A 22 25.40 5.86 -21.74
CA PRO A 22 24.20 5.51 -22.48
C PRO A 22 24.55 4.39 -23.47
N GLU A 23 23.64 3.45 -23.72
CA GLU A 23 23.80 2.54 -24.85
C GLU A 23 24.04 3.37 -26.14
N GLU A 24 24.85 2.84 -27.07
CA GLU A 24 25.48 3.57 -28.19
C GLU A 24 24.53 4.33 -29.17
N SER A 25 23.22 4.45 -28.92
CA SER A 25 22.25 5.04 -29.84
C SER A 25 21.73 6.45 -29.51
N ASP A 26 21.88 7.00 -28.30
CA ASP A 26 21.09 8.19 -27.95
C ASP A 26 21.87 9.50 -28.14
N VAL A 27 21.87 9.96 -29.40
CA VAL A 27 22.18 11.36 -29.73
C VAL A 27 20.92 12.18 -29.48
N ILE A 28 20.85 12.82 -28.31
CA ILE A 28 19.74 13.71 -27.94
C ILE A 28 19.84 15.01 -28.76
N SER A 29 18.78 15.37 -29.49
CA SER A 29 18.74 16.61 -30.26
C SER A 29 18.51 17.83 -29.36
N PRO A 30 18.90 19.05 -29.77
CA PRO A 30 18.63 20.25 -28.98
C PRO A 30 17.12 20.42 -28.71
N GLY A 31 16.71 20.35 -27.44
CA GLY A 31 15.32 20.50 -27.00
C GLY A 31 14.59 19.18 -26.70
N GLU A 32 15.24 18.03 -26.88
CA GLU A 32 14.73 16.73 -26.42
C GLU A 32 15.17 16.45 -24.98
N THR A 33 14.32 15.75 -24.23
CA THR A 33 14.58 15.28 -22.86
C THR A 33 14.73 13.77 -22.91
N ASP A 34 15.69 13.24 -22.17
CA ASP A 34 15.91 11.80 -22.03
C ASP A 34 16.25 11.46 -20.57
N PHE A 35 16.04 10.20 -20.19
CA PHE A 35 16.25 9.71 -18.82
C PHE A 35 17.53 8.88 -18.74
N VAL A 36 18.37 9.15 -17.73
CA VAL A 36 19.52 8.31 -17.41
C VAL A 36 19.17 7.46 -16.19
N HIS A 37 19.14 6.14 -16.38
CA HIS A 37 18.97 5.19 -15.29
C HIS A 37 20.32 4.94 -14.61
N LEU A 38 20.40 5.20 -13.31
CA LEU A 38 21.58 4.94 -12.50
C LEU A 38 21.32 3.72 -11.62
N TYR A 39 22.19 2.72 -11.73
CA TYR A 39 22.18 1.54 -10.88
C TYR A 39 23.35 1.61 -9.91
N PHE A 40 23.09 1.30 -8.64
CA PHE A 40 24.11 1.30 -7.58
C PHE A 40 24.24 -0.12 -7.03
N ASP A 41 25.43 -0.68 -7.11
CA ASP A 41 25.77 -1.91 -6.39
C ASP A 41 26.17 -1.55 -4.96
N VAL A 42 25.38 -2.04 -4.00
CA VAL A 42 25.68 -1.87 -2.58
C VAL A 42 26.62 -3.02 -2.14
N PRO A 43 27.81 -2.73 -1.62
CA PRO A 43 28.70 -3.77 -1.11
C PRO A 43 28.03 -4.62 -0.04
N ASN A 44 28.26 -5.93 -0.04
CA ASN A 44 27.69 -6.86 0.95
C ASN A 44 28.11 -6.53 2.41
N ASP A 45 29.16 -5.74 2.61
CA ASP A 45 29.64 -5.29 3.91
C ASP A 45 29.30 -3.82 4.21
N ALA A 46 28.43 -3.20 3.41
CA ALA A 46 27.99 -1.84 3.62
C ALA A 46 27.28 -1.71 4.98
N PRO A 47 27.64 -0.70 5.82
CA PRO A 47 27.01 -0.51 7.12
C PRO A 47 25.49 -0.32 7.05
N ILE A 48 24.80 -0.76 8.09
CA ILE A 48 23.37 -0.45 8.28
C ILE A 48 23.21 1.06 8.46
N GLY A 49 22.21 1.65 7.82
CA GLY A 49 21.88 3.07 7.95
C GLY A 49 21.41 3.72 6.65
N LYS A 50 21.08 5.01 6.73
CA LYS A 50 20.64 5.83 5.60
C LYS A 50 21.84 6.31 4.77
N TYR A 51 21.67 6.31 3.46
CA TYR A 51 22.68 6.68 2.49
C TYR A 51 22.21 7.86 1.64
N ASP A 52 23.10 8.84 1.49
CA ASP A 52 22.93 9.95 0.57
C ASP A 52 23.50 9.57 -0.80
N VAL A 53 22.82 9.98 -1.86
CA VAL A 53 23.29 9.84 -3.25
C VAL A 53 23.66 11.22 -3.77
N ARG A 54 24.90 11.38 -4.23
CA ARG A 54 25.37 12.60 -4.89
C ARG A 54 25.54 12.32 -6.37
N ILE A 55 24.74 12.99 -7.20
CA ILE A 55 24.85 12.94 -8.65
C ILE A 55 25.45 14.26 -9.12
N ALA A 56 26.52 14.20 -9.90
CA ALA A 56 27.13 15.39 -10.47
C ALA A 56 27.46 15.18 -11.94
N VAL A 57 27.40 16.27 -12.71
CA VAL A 57 27.65 16.28 -14.15
C VAL A 57 28.84 17.18 -14.41
N TRP A 58 29.79 16.68 -15.20
CA TRP A 58 31.00 17.42 -15.59
C TRP A 58 31.05 17.62 -17.10
N ASP A 59 31.59 18.77 -17.51
CA ASP A 59 31.84 19.15 -18.91
C ASP A 59 32.90 18.23 -19.53
N LYS A 60 33.98 17.94 -18.78
CA LYS A 60 35.17 17.33 -19.36
C LYS A 60 35.83 16.31 -18.41
N TYR A 61 36.35 15.25 -19.00
CA TYR A 61 37.35 14.38 -18.38
C TYR A 61 38.73 14.66 -18.97
N ASP A 62 39.71 15.03 -18.13
CA ASP A 62 41.12 15.17 -18.51
C ASP A 62 41.82 13.82 -18.29
N GLU A 63 41.91 13.02 -19.35
CA GLU A 63 42.59 11.71 -19.36
C GLU A 63 44.05 11.80 -18.89
N GLY A 64 44.76 12.89 -19.22
CA GLY A 64 46.17 13.07 -18.87
C GLY A 64 46.43 13.27 -17.38
N ARG A 65 45.39 13.63 -16.62
CA ARG A 65 45.43 13.82 -15.16
C ARG A 65 44.50 12.88 -14.40
N ASN A 66 43.78 12.00 -15.09
CA ASN A 66 42.69 11.19 -14.53
C ASN A 66 41.75 12.02 -13.66
N LYS A 67 41.23 13.14 -14.20
CA LYS A 67 40.45 14.10 -13.41
C LYS A 67 39.25 14.67 -14.18
N LEU A 68 38.11 14.71 -13.51
CA LEU A 68 36.92 15.42 -13.96
C LEU A 68 37.10 16.94 -13.77
N GLU A 69 36.88 17.71 -14.83
CA GLU A 69 37.01 19.17 -14.87
C GLU A 69 35.70 19.82 -15.38
N GLY A 70 35.47 21.08 -15.02
CA GLY A 70 34.27 21.81 -15.47
C GLY A 70 32.96 21.24 -14.94
N LYS A 71 32.85 21.02 -13.63
CA LYS A 71 31.61 20.59 -12.98
C LYS A 71 30.47 21.55 -13.34
N PHE A 72 29.46 21.03 -14.04
CA PHE A 72 28.34 21.79 -14.58
C PHE A 72 27.18 21.86 -13.59
N ASN A 73 26.82 20.72 -12.99
CA ASN A 73 25.72 20.64 -12.04
C ASN A 73 25.98 19.57 -10.96
N GLN A 74 25.29 19.66 -9.83
CA GLN A 74 25.21 18.62 -8.81
C GLN A 74 23.84 18.63 -8.16
N ILE A 75 23.34 17.44 -7.92
CA ILE A 75 22.18 17.19 -7.09
C ILE A 75 22.66 16.32 -5.92
N ASP A 76 22.42 16.81 -4.71
CA ASP A 76 22.57 16.01 -3.50
C ASP A 76 21.19 15.50 -3.12
N LEU A 77 21.04 14.19 -3.15
CA LEU A 77 19.82 13.51 -2.77
C LEU A 77 20.07 12.86 -1.42
N LEU A 78 19.42 13.37 -0.37
CA LEU A 78 19.66 12.93 1.00
C LEU A 78 18.75 11.75 1.35
N ASN A 79 19.28 10.80 2.13
CA ASN A 79 18.54 9.64 2.65
C ASN A 79 17.79 8.84 1.57
N ILE A 80 18.40 8.65 0.40
CA ILE A 80 17.71 8.06 -0.76
C ILE A 80 17.45 6.58 -0.60
N PHE A 81 18.32 5.87 0.11
CA PHE A 81 18.10 4.49 0.45
C PHE A 81 18.67 4.18 1.83
N GLU A 82 18.16 3.12 2.45
CA GLU A 82 18.56 2.68 3.78
C GLU A 82 18.91 1.20 3.72
N ILE A 83 20.09 0.84 4.23
CA ILE A 83 20.52 -0.54 4.39
C ILE A 83 20.10 -1.00 5.77
N TRP A 84 19.49 -2.17 5.84
CA TRP A 84 18.99 -2.76 7.08
C TRP A 84 19.66 -4.12 7.34
N ASP A 85 19.67 -4.51 8.61
CA ASP A 85 20.01 -5.88 9.02
C ASP A 85 18.72 -6.69 9.06
N PHE A 86 18.45 -7.42 7.99
CA PHE A 86 17.30 -8.29 7.92
C PHE A 86 17.73 -9.73 8.21
N THR A 87 17.23 -10.29 9.32
CA THR A 87 17.31 -11.74 9.55
C THR A 87 16.32 -12.53 8.70
N VAL A 88 15.36 -11.85 8.08
CA VAL A 88 14.32 -12.36 7.17
C VAL A 88 14.16 -11.36 6.03
N HIS A 89 14.46 -11.77 4.80
CA HIS A 89 14.27 -10.91 3.64
C HIS A 89 12.83 -10.92 3.14
N LYS A 90 12.38 -9.81 2.56
CA LYS A 90 11.02 -9.62 2.02
C LYS A 90 11.09 -9.26 0.55
N ASN A 91 10.61 -10.15 -0.30
CA ASN A 91 10.71 -10.01 -1.75
C ASN A 91 9.34 -10.08 -2.40
N ALA A 92 9.09 -9.22 -3.38
CA ALA A 92 7.82 -9.19 -4.08
C ALA A 92 7.99 -9.14 -5.60
N VAL A 93 7.09 -9.83 -6.31
CA VAL A 93 6.88 -9.65 -7.74
C VAL A 93 5.45 -9.26 -8.00
N LEU A 94 5.25 -8.17 -8.75
CA LEU A 94 3.94 -7.59 -9.01
C LEU A 94 3.69 -7.53 -10.51
N PHE A 95 2.48 -7.88 -10.91
CA PHE A 95 2.08 -7.96 -12.32
C PHE A 95 0.77 -7.21 -12.53
N ALA A 96 0.75 -6.30 -13.50
CA ALA A 96 -0.47 -5.63 -13.96
C ALA A 96 -0.65 -5.88 -15.46
N SER A 97 -1.75 -6.50 -15.85
CA SER A 97 -2.17 -6.65 -17.25
C SER A 97 -3.28 -5.65 -17.53
N SER A 98 -2.90 -4.42 -17.91
CA SER A 98 -3.83 -3.31 -18.15
C SER A 98 -4.28 -3.21 -19.61
N ASP A 99 -3.40 -3.51 -20.57
CA ASP A 99 -3.62 -3.20 -21.98
C ASP A 99 -3.77 -4.50 -22.76
N TYR A 100 -5.00 -4.91 -23.04
CA TYR A 100 -5.27 -6.21 -23.66
C TYR A 100 -5.57 -6.01 -25.15
N ILE A 101 -4.78 -6.61 -26.04
CA ILE A 101 -4.83 -6.38 -27.50
C ILE A 101 -6.23 -6.59 -28.11
N SER A 102 -7.09 -7.38 -27.49
CA SER A 102 -8.45 -7.67 -27.96
C SER A 102 -9.58 -7.47 -26.94
N ALA A 103 -9.34 -6.75 -25.84
CA ALA A 103 -10.33 -6.51 -24.78
C ALA A 103 -10.22 -5.07 -24.27
N THR A 104 -11.15 -4.68 -23.40
CA THR A 104 -11.18 -3.34 -22.82
C THR A 104 -9.95 -3.11 -21.94
N ASP A 105 -9.32 -1.94 -22.07
CA ASP A 105 -8.23 -1.52 -21.18
C ASP A 105 -8.72 -1.50 -19.72
N LEU A 106 -7.83 -1.93 -18.82
CA LEU A 106 -8.05 -2.06 -17.38
C LEU A 106 -7.06 -1.16 -16.63
N PRO A 107 -7.24 0.17 -16.62
CA PRO A 107 -6.35 1.09 -15.91
C PRO A 107 -6.25 0.75 -14.41
N GLY A 108 -7.31 0.17 -13.84
CA GLY A 108 -7.33 -0.29 -12.45
C GLY A 108 -6.30 -1.34 -12.07
N ALA A 109 -5.83 -2.17 -13.02
CA ALA A 109 -4.78 -3.16 -12.72
C ALA A 109 -3.47 -2.48 -12.33
N LYS A 110 -3.05 -1.50 -13.14
CA LYS A 110 -1.83 -0.72 -12.91
C LYS A 110 -1.94 0.12 -11.64
N ASN A 111 -3.07 0.79 -11.44
CA ASN A 111 -3.33 1.60 -10.25
C ASN A 111 -3.28 0.78 -8.95
N SER A 112 -3.92 -0.39 -8.93
CA SER A 112 -3.89 -1.28 -7.77
C SER A 112 -2.50 -1.86 -7.51
N MET A 113 -1.73 -2.18 -8.56
CA MET A 113 -0.34 -2.60 -8.42
C MET A 113 0.54 -1.51 -7.80
N CYS A 114 0.39 -0.25 -8.23
CA CYS A 114 1.10 0.88 -7.62
C CYS A 114 0.77 1.05 -6.13
N ASN A 115 -0.52 0.93 -5.77
CA ASN A 115 -0.96 1.02 -4.39
C ASN A 115 -0.40 -0.13 -3.51
N ILE A 116 -0.38 -1.36 -4.03
CA ILE A 116 0.26 -2.50 -3.34
C ILE A 116 1.77 -2.28 -3.21
N LYS A 117 2.44 -1.80 -4.27
CA LYS A 117 3.87 -1.48 -4.23
C LYS A 117 4.18 -0.48 -3.11
N ASN A 118 3.38 0.59 -2.98
CA ASN A 118 3.56 1.57 -1.91
C ASN A 118 3.36 0.96 -0.51
N LEU A 119 2.33 0.12 -0.33
CA LEU A 119 2.10 -0.60 0.92
C LEU A 119 3.28 -1.51 1.28
N LEU A 120 3.77 -2.30 0.33
CA LEU A 120 4.87 -3.23 0.56
C LEU A 120 6.20 -2.50 0.81
N GLN A 121 6.53 -1.51 -0.02
CA GLN A 121 7.81 -0.80 0.04
C GLN A 121 7.90 0.12 1.24
N PHE A 122 6.87 0.94 1.50
CA PHE A 122 6.94 1.98 2.52
C PHE A 122 6.21 1.59 3.81
N GLY A 123 5.14 0.81 3.71
CA GLY A 123 4.45 0.26 4.88
C GLY A 123 5.21 -0.89 5.51
N PHE A 124 5.43 -1.97 4.75
CA PHE A 124 6.06 -3.20 5.24
C PHE A 124 7.56 -3.30 5.03
N ARG A 125 8.18 -2.35 4.31
CA ARG A 125 9.62 -2.29 4.06
C ARG A 125 10.14 -3.55 3.37
N PHE A 126 9.50 -3.95 2.27
CA PHE A 126 10.01 -5.01 1.41
C PHE A 126 11.34 -4.57 0.78
N ASP A 127 12.30 -5.51 0.71
CA ASP A 127 13.68 -5.23 0.35
C ASP A 127 13.83 -5.11 -1.16
N CYS A 128 13.13 -6.00 -1.89
CA CYS A 128 13.13 -6.05 -3.34
C CYS A 128 11.69 -6.17 -3.83
N ILE A 129 11.29 -5.27 -4.72
CA ILE A 129 10.00 -5.33 -5.41
C ILE A 129 10.28 -5.17 -6.90
N ILE A 130 9.85 -6.15 -7.68
CA ILE A 130 9.93 -6.11 -9.15
C ILE A 130 8.52 -6.07 -9.69
N ASP A 131 8.16 -4.99 -10.39
CA ASP A 131 6.85 -4.82 -10.99
C ASP A 131 6.90 -4.79 -12.52
N TYR A 132 5.90 -5.41 -13.15
CA TYR A 132 5.79 -5.50 -14.59
C TYR A 132 4.40 -5.05 -15.06
N ASN A 133 4.38 -4.10 -15.99
CA ASN A 133 3.18 -3.73 -16.73
C ASN A 133 3.11 -4.54 -18.03
N ASN A 134 1.95 -5.14 -18.29
CA ASN A 134 1.66 -6.04 -19.40
C ASN A 134 2.75 -7.10 -19.60
N PRO A 135 3.02 -7.95 -18.59
CA PRO A 135 4.03 -9.00 -18.73
C PRO A 135 3.55 -10.13 -19.63
N ASP A 136 4.48 -10.70 -20.40
CA ASP A 136 4.22 -11.95 -21.13
C ASP A 136 4.48 -13.16 -20.21
N ILE A 137 4.11 -14.35 -20.68
CA ILE A 137 4.28 -15.58 -19.91
C ILE A 137 5.75 -15.85 -19.53
N THR A 138 6.69 -15.45 -20.40
CA THR A 138 8.13 -15.64 -20.17
C THR A 138 8.61 -14.72 -19.06
N THR A 139 8.13 -13.49 -19.03
CA THR A 139 8.41 -12.48 -18.02
C THR A 139 7.92 -12.94 -16.65
N ILE A 140 6.66 -13.40 -16.56
CA ILE A 140 6.11 -13.94 -15.30
C ILE A 140 6.92 -15.14 -14.84
N HIS A 141 7.22 -16.10 -15.72
CA HIS A 141 8.00 -17.28 -15.36
C HIS A 141 9.39 -16.90 -14.82
N ASN A 142 10.09 -15.99 -15.49
CA ASN A 142 11.42 -15.55 -15.08
C ASN A 142 11.39 -14.80 -13.74
N ALA A 143 10.36 -13.98 -13.50
CA ALA A 143 10.19 -13.26 -12.23
C ALA A 143 9.90 -14.22 -11.06
N LEU A 144 9.04 -15.22 -11.25
CA LEU A 144 8.79 -16.24 -10.22
C LEU A 144 10.01 -17.12 -9.97
N LYS A 145 10.75 -17.46 -11.03
CA LYS A 145 12.02 -18.17 -10.93
C LYS A 145 13.09 -17.33 -10.21
N TYR A 146 13.12 -16.02 -10.42
CA TYR A 146 14.00 -15.12 -9.68
C TYR A 146 13.70 -15.17 -8.18
N LEU A 147 12.41 -15.14 -7.78
CA LEU A 147 12.05 -15.34 -6.37
C LEU A 147 12.56 -16.70 -5.85
N GLU A 148 12.33 -17.79 -6.57
CA GLU A 148 12.83 -19.13 -6.19
C GLU A 148 14.35 -19.17 -5.99
N GLU A 149 15.12 -18.57 -6.91
CA GLU A 149 16.59 -18.67 -6.92
C GLU A 149 17.29 -17.68 -5.96
N ASN A 150 16.62 -16.61 -5.52
CA ASN A 150 17.23 -15.51 -4.76
C ASN A 150 16.62 -15.32 -3.36
N THR A 151 15.88 -16.30 -2.85
CA THR A 151 15.29 -16.26 -1.50
C THR A 151 15.40 -17.62 -0.81
N ASP A 152 15.49 -17.58 0.51
CA ASP A 152 15.54 -18.78 1.37
C ASP A 152 14.15 -19.12 1.94
N SER A 153 14.05 -20.28 2.60
CA SER A 153 12.77 -20.76 3.17
C SER A 153 12.19 -19.87 4.27
N ASN A 154 13.02 -19.07 4.93
CA ASN A 154 12.60 -18.15 5.98
C ASN A 154 12.15 -16.80 5.44
N ASP A 155 12.49 -16.46 4.19
CA ASP A 155 12.16 -15.18 3.58
C ASP A 155 10.68 -15.09 3.23
N ILE A 156 10.10 -13.90 3.37
CA ILE A 156 8.72 -13.61 3.01
C ILE A 156 8.67 -13.29 1.52
N LYS A 157 7.77 -13.96 0.82
CA LYS A 157 7.57 -13.80 -0.62
C LYS A 157 6.17 -13.26 -0.88
N PHE A 158 6.05 -12.26 -1.74
CA PHE A 158 4.77 -11.70 -2.13
C PHE A 158 4.60 -11.75 -3.64
N VAL A 159 3.47 -12.28 -4.10
CA VAL A 159 3.12 -12.33 -5.52
C VAL A 159 1.81 -11.59 -5.72
N TYR A 160 1.79 -10.59 -6.59
CA TYR A 160 0.59 -9.85 -6.94
C TYR A 160 0.29 -9.98 -8.42
N TYR A 161 -0.95 -10.27 -8.77
CA TYR A 161 -1.45 -10.15 -10.13
C TYR A 161 -2.76 -9.37 -10.15
N ALA A 162 -2.86 -8.39 -11.04
CA ALA A 162 -4.12 -7.74 -11.38
C ALA A 162 -4.30 -7.70 -12.90
N GLY A 163 -5.49 -8.03 -13.36
CA GLY A 163 -5.81 -7.98 -14.79
C GLY A 163 -6.95 -8.90 -15.17
N HIS A 164 -6.98 -9.29 -16.45
CA HIS A 164 -7.98 -10.21 -16.96
C HIS A 164 -7.74 -11.63 -16.44
N GLY A 165 -8.84 -12.33 -16.20
CA GLY A 165 -8.87 -13.78 -16.01
C GLY A 165 -9.99 -14.36 -16.85
N SER A 166 -9.79 -15.58 -17.32
CA SER A 166 -10.75 -16.28 -18.18
C SER A 166 -11.01 -17.70 -17.69
N LYS A 167 -12.18 -18.22 -18.10
CA LYS A 167 -12.57 -19.60 -17.86
C LYS A 167 -12.97 -20.23 -19.18
N ASN A 168 -12.44 -21.41 -19.48
CA ASN A 168 -12.80 -22.11 -20.72
C ASN A 168 -14.18 -22.80 -20.59
N LEU A 169 -15.23 -22.06 -20.96
CA LEU A 169 -16.63 -22.45 -20.78
C LEU A 169 -17.09 -23.62 -21.66
N GLU A 170 -16.42 -23.92 -22.78
CA GLU A 170 -16.87 -24.97 -23.71
C GLU A 170 -16.56 -26.40 -23.22
N LYS A 171 -15.74 -26.57 -22.17
CA LYS A 171 -15.33 -27.89 -21.67
C LYS A 171 -15.32 -28.08 -20.16
N GLY A 172 -15.70 -27.05 -19.37
CA GLY A 172 -15.31 -27.01 -17.96
C GLY A 172 -13.79 -27.03 -17.84
N GLY A 173 -13.10 -26.29 -18.71
CA GLY A 173 -11.65 -26.26 -18.77
C GLY A 173 -11.02 -25.34 -17.72
N PRO A 174 -9.69 -25.35 -17.62
CA PRO A 174 -8.94 -24.71 -16.55
C PRO A 174 -9.22 -23.22 -16.48
N GLU A 175 -9.10 -22.68 -15.27
CA GLU A 175 -9.09 -21.24 -15.04
C GLU A 175 -7.71 -20.69 -15.39
N GLU A 176 -7.68 -19.53 -16.04
CA GLU A 176 -6.43 -18.96 -16.53
C GLU A 176 -6.35 -17.47 -16.26
N ILE A 177 -5.12 -17.02 -16.02
CA ILE A 177 -4.75 -15.62 -16.07
C ILE A 177 -4.56 -15.24 -17.54
N SER A 178 -5.31 -14.25 -18.03
CA SER A 178 -5.19 -13.80 -19.42
C SER A 178 -4.16 -12.66 -19.53
N LEU A 179 -3.14 -12.86 -20.37
CA LEU A 179 -2.05 -11.92 -20.57
C LEU A 179 -2.27 -11.06 -21.82
N TYR A 180 -1.66 -9.88 -21.84
CA TYR A 180 -1.85 -8.86 -22.88
C TYR A 180 -1.65 -9.37 -24.32
N ASP A 181 -0.79 -10.38 -24.50
CA ASP A 181 -0.43 -10.99 -25.78
C ASP A 181 -1.41 -12.09 -26.24
N ASN A 182 -2.58 -12.21 -25.59
CA ASN A 182 -3.57 -13.26 -25.76
C ASN A 182 -3.09 -14.67 -25.38
N THR A 183 -2.00 -14.78 -24.61
CA THR A 183 -1.64 -16.02 -23.95
C THR A 183 -2.35 -16.14 -22.61
N GLY A 184 -2.46 -17.37 -22.10
CA GLY A 184 -3.05 -17.67 -20.80
C GLY A 184 -2.06 -18.44 -19.94
N ILE A 185 -2.03 -18.15 -18.64
CA ILE A 185 -1.38 -19.03 -17.64
C ILE A 185 -2.49 -19.84 -16.99
N THR A 186 -2.54 -21.14 -17.29
CA THR A 186 -3.49 -22.04 -16.64
C THR A 186 -3.15 -22.22 -15.16
N ASP A 187 -4.17 -22.44 -14.35
CA ASP A 187 -4.08 -22.91 -12.97
C ASP A 187 -3.01 -24.00 -12.73
N ASP A 188 -2.94 -25.04 -13.56
CA ASP A 188 -1.95 -26.11 -13.50
C ASP A 188 -0.51 -25.59 -13.60
N LEU A 189 -0.27 -24.67 -14.53
CA LEU A 189 1.06 -24.12 -14.77
C LEU A 189 1.47 -23.16 -13.64
N LEU A 190 0.52 -22.32 -13.21
CA LEU A 190 0.71 -21.42 -12.09
C LEU A 190 1.03 -22.20 -10.80
N ASN A 191 0.33 -23.30 -10.57
CA ASN A 191 0.62 -24.23 -9.49
C ASN A 191 2.04 -24.74 -9.54
N LEU A 192 2.47 -25.29 -10.68
CA LEU A 192 3.83 -25.83 -10.85
C LEU A 192 4.94 -24.81 -10.56
N TRP A 193 4.67 -23.52 -10.69
CA TRP A 193 5.58 -22.46 -10.26
C TRP A 193 5.48 -22.21 -8.76
N PHE A 194 4.26 -22.15 -8.21
CA PHE A 194 4.01 -21.87 -6.81
C PHE A 194 4.42 -23.00 -5.87
N GLU A 195 4.43 -24.25 -6.31
CA GLU A 195 4.94 -25.38 -5.54
C GLU A 195 6.38 -25.15 -5.07
N ARG A 196 7.18 -24.39 -5.84
CA ARG A 196 8.61 -24.13 -5.57
C ARG A 196 8.86 -22.98 -4.60
N LEU A 197 7.85 -22.17 -4.32
CA LEU A 197 7.94 -21.02 -3.42
C LEU A 197 7.43 -21.40 -2.03
N THR A 198 8.16 -21.04 -0.98
CA THR A 198 7.79 -21.27 0.43
C THR A 198 7.56 -19.93 1.13
N ASN A 199 6.79 -19.89 2.23
CA ASN A 199 6.52 -18.66 3.00
C ASN A 199 6.02 -17.50 2.11
N MET A 200 4.93 -17.76 1.37
CA MET A 200 4.47 -16.88 0.29
C MET A 200 3.03 -16.41 0.50
N THR A 201 2.77 -15.13 0.25
CA THR A 201 1.43 -14.58 0.05
C THR A 201 1.22 -14.25 -1.42
N GLY A 202 0.14 -14.76 -2.01
CA GLY A 202 -0.30 -14.43 -3.35
C GLY A 202 -1.62 -13.66 -3.33
N ILE A 203 -1.77 -12.60 -4.13
CA ILE A 203 -3.05 -11.95 -4.39
C ILE A 203 -3.31 -11.94 -5.89
N PHE A 204 -4.47 -12.47 -6.29
CA PHE A 204 -4.95 -12.44 -7.67
C PHE A 204 -6.25 -11.67 -7.73
N ASP A 205 -6.17 -10.47 -8.28
CA ASP A 205 -7.29 -9.58 -8.49
C ASP A 205 -7.72 -9.62 -9.96
N CYS A 206 -8.45 -10.67 -10.31
CA CYS A 206 -8.93 -10.94 -11.66
C CYS A 206 -10.27 -11.70 -11.66
N CYS A 207 -10.95 -11.70 -12.82
CA CYS A 207 -12.17 -12.47 -13.01
C CYS A 207 -11.89 -13.98 -12.94
N TYR A 208 -12.87 -14.75 -12.46
CA TYR A 208 -12.81 -16.21 -12.43
C TYR A 208 -11.56 -16.75 -11.71
N SER A 209 -11.08 -16.04 -10.69
CA SER A 209 -9.86 -16.39 -9.96
C SER A 209 -10.05 -17.53 -8.95
N GLY A 210 -11.31 -17.88 -8.64
CA GLY A 210 -11.63 -18.66 -7.44
C GLY A 210 -11.14 -20.10 -7.44
N GLY A 211 -10.75 -20.67 -8.57
CA GLY A 211 -10.20 -22.01 -8.74
C GLY A 211 -8.80 -21.98 -9.35
N LEU A 212 -8.22 -20.79 -9.55
CA LEU A 212 -6.80 -20.65 -9.83
C LEU A 212 -6.01 -21.38 -8.73
N CYS A 213 -4.95 -22.05 -9.13
CA CYS A 213 -4.06 -22.82 -8.25
C CYS A 213 -4.67 -24.10 -7.62
N HIS A 214 -5.81 -24.64 -8.07
CA HIS A 214 -6.22 -26.05 -7.85
C HIS A 214 -5.94 -26.63 -6.43
N PHE A 215 -6.13 -25.84 -5.37
CA PHE A 215 -5.83 -26.28 -3.99
C PHE A 215 -6.88 -27.27 -3.43
N THR A 216 -7.90 -27.58 -4.23
CA THR A 216 -8.95 -28.56 -3.96
C THR A 216 -9.05 -29.58 -5.10
N ASP A 217 -9.36 -30.84 -4.77
CA ASP A 217 -9.54 -31.94 -5.74
C ASP A 217 -10.78 -31.78 -6.66
N ASP A 218 -11.55 -30.70 -6.50
CA ASP A 218 -12.78 -30.41 -7.22
C ASP A 218 -12.75 -28.93 -7.61
N ASP A 219 -13.07 -28.59 -8.88
CA ASP A 219 -13.12 -27.22 -9.44
C ASP A 219 -14.28 -26.37 -8.85
N SER A 220 -14.73 -26.72 -7.65
CA SER A 220 -15.86 -26.13 -6.95
C SER A 220 -15.38 -25.08 -5.95
N ASP A 221 -15.98 -23.89 -6.03
CA ASP A 221 -15.81 -22.83 -5.03
C ASP A 221 -16.00 -23.34 -3.59
N PRO A 222 -15.21 -22.86 -2.62
CA PRO A 222 -15.47 -23.10 -1.21
C PRO A 222 -16.88 -22.66 -0.80
N PRO A 223 -17.56 -23.35 0.13
CA PRO A 223 -18.82 -22.89 0.67
C PRO A 223 -18.62 -21.56 1.43
N ALA A 224 -19.45 -20.56 1.10
CA ALA A 224 -19.32 -19.17 1.53
C ALA A 224 -19.29 -18.94 3.06
N GLU A 225 -19.84 -19.88 3.85
CA GLU A 225 -20.13 -19.71 5.28
C GLU A 225 -19.01 -20.17 6.22
N ASN A 226 -17.90 -20.68 5.69
CA ASN A 226 -16.81 -21.16 6.54
C ASN A 226 -15.49 -21.05 5.77
N PRO A 227 -14.50 -20.24 6.19
CA PRO A 227 -13.16 -20.29 5.63
C PRO A 227 -12.55 -21.65 6.00
N LYS A 228 -12.98 -22.71 5.30
CA LYS A 228 -12.49 -24.07 5.51
C LYS A 228 -11.21 -24.19 4.73
N TYR A 229 -10.12 -24.04 5.47
CA TYR A 229 -8.77 -24.49 5.18
C TYR A 229 -8.81 -25.78 4.36
N TYR A 230 -8.33 -25.71 3.12
CA TYR A 230 -8.17 -26.89 2.30
C TYR A 230 -6.75 -27.39 2.48
N PRO A 231 -6.57 -28.59 3.04
CA PRO A 231 -5.23 -29.12 3.26
C PRO A 231 -4.56 -29.34 1.90
N TYR A 232 -3.58 -28.51 1.59
CA TYR A 232 -2.65 -28.79 0.51
C TYR A 232 -1.83 -30.03 0.89
N ASN A 233 -1.72 -31.01 -0.02
CA ASN A 233 -0.89 -32.20 0.15
C ASN A 233 0.63 -31.88 0.03
N GLY A 234 1.02 -30.64 0.33
CA GLY A 234 2.40 -30.16 0.30
C GLY A 234 3.27 -30.73 1.41
N ILE A 235 4.57 -30.52 1.25
CA ILE A 235 5.58 -30.92 2.22
C ILE A 235 5.34 -30.16 3.54
N VAL A 236 5.48 -30.87 4.66
CA VAL A 236 5.36 -30.30 6.01
C VAL A 236 6.37 -29.15 6.19
N GLY A 237 5.90 -27.90 6.30
CA GLY A 237 6.74 -26.73 6.60
C GLY A 237 6.54 -25.50 5.69
N ASP A 238 5.79 -25.61 4.61
CA ASP A 238 5.56 -24.49 3.68
C ASP A 238 4.28 -23.72 4.05
N SER A 239 4.41 -22.49 4.55
CA SER A 239 3.25 -21.59 4.73
C SER A 239 2.97 -20.85 3.43
N LYS A 240 1.80 -21.07 2.80
CA LYS A 240 1.36 -20.29 1.63
C LYS A 240 -0.08 -19.85 1.78
N ILE A 241 -0.32 -18.56 1.60
CA ILE A 241 -1.66 -17.97 1.61
C ILE A 241 -1.92 -17.35 0.25
N ILE A 242 -2.97 -17.79 -0.44
CA ILE A 242 -3.39 -17.23 -1.71
C ILE A 242 -4.77 -16.60 -1.56
N LEU A 243 -4.87 -15.31 -1.89
CA LEU A 243 -6.09 -14.53 -1.84
C LEU A 243 -6.60 -14.32 -3.28
N MET A 244 -7.88 -14.58 -3.47
CA MET A 244 -8.56 -14.44 -4.76
C MET A 244 -9.68 -13.42 -4.63
N SER A 245 -9.81 -12.51 -5.59
CA SER A 245 -10.84 -11.47 -5.58
C SER A 245 -12.25 -11.98 -5.85
N THR A 246 -12.39 -13.14 -6.50
CA THR A 246 -13.70 -13.71 -6.85
C THR A 246 -13.76 -15.22 -6.71
N LYS A 247 -15.00 -15.74 -6.74
CA LYS A 247 -15.29 -17.14 -7.06
C LYS A 247 -14.95 -17.51 -8.50
N SER A 248 -14.78 -18.80 -8.77
CA SER A 248 -14.64 -19.48 -10.06
C SER A 248 -15.78 -19.22 -11.04
N THR A 249 -16.91 -18.73 -10.52
CA THR A 249 -18.14 -18.46 -11.26
C THR A 249 -18.44 -16.97 -11.44
N GLN A 250 -17.59 -16.09 -10.90
CA GLN A 250 -17.83 -14.65 -10.81
C GLN A 250 -16.80 -13.84 -11.61
N THR A 251 -17.26 -12.72 -12.14
CA THR A 251 -16.41 -11.70 -12.76
C THR A 251 -15.79 -10.81 -11.68
N GLY A 252 -14.51 -10.48 -11.83
CA GLY A 252 -13.78 -9.48 -11.06
C GLY A 252 -14.41 -8.11 -11.23
N THR A 253 -14.23 -7.26 -10.20
CA THR A 253 -14.96 -5.99 -10.11
C THR A 253 -14.00 -4.85 -9.88
N HIS A 254 -14.22 -3.80 -10.66
CA HIS A 254 -13.46 -2.58 -10.54
C HIS A 254 -14.33 -1.49 -9.89
N ILE A 255 -13.68 -0.50 -9.27
CA ILE A 255 -14.34 0.72 -8.80
C ILE A 255 -14.38 1.72 -9.97
N SER A 256 -15.57 2.07 -10.48
CA SER A 256 -15.75 3.14 -11.48
C SER A 256 -17.21 3.64 -11.57
N PRO A 257 -17.42 4.91 -11.97
CA PRO A 257 -18.76 5.50 -12.10
C PRO A 257 -19.64 4.92 -13.21
N ASN A 258 -19.10 4.21 -14.23
CA ASN A 258 -19.87 3.87 -15.43
C ASN A 258 -20.09 2.36 -15.71
N TYR A 259 -19.40 1.45 -15.02
CA TYR A 259 -19.48 0.02 -15.34
C TYR A 259 -19.34 -0.89 -14.12
N PRO A 260 -20.39 -1.66 -13.74
CA PRO A 260 -20.27 -2.70 -12.71
C PRO A 260 -19.51 -3.96 -13.19
N HIS A 261 -19.06 -4.03 -14.45
CA HIS A 261 -18.50 -5.27 -15.04
C HIS A 261 -17.24 -5.10 -15.91
N GLY A 262 -16.42 -4.08 -15.68
CA GLY A 262 -15.06 -4.00 -16.26
C GLY A 262 -14.54 -2.58 -16.46
N GLY A 263 -13.23 -2.41 -16.36
CA GLY A 263 -12.54 -1.16 -16.74
C GLY A 263 -12.56 -0.03 -15.73
N GLY A 264 -12.81 -0.30 -14.44
CA GLY A 264 -12.70 0.74 -13.42
C GLY A 264 -11.27 1.02 -12.96
N GLU A 265 -11.10 2.13 -12.26
CA GLU A 265 -9.79 2.74 -11.95
C GLU A 265 -9.03 2.04 -10.82
N TYR A 266 -9.67 1.14 -10.08
CA TYR A 266 -9.03 0.31 -9.06
C TYR A 266 -9.70 -1.06 -8.97
N MET A 267 -8.91 -2.08 -8.65
CA MET A 267 -9.41 -3.37 -8.25
C MET A 267 -9.96 -3.33 -6.82
N LEU A 268 -11.25 -3.67 -6.68
CA LEU A 268 -12.01 -3.49 -5.43
C LEU A 268 -11.41 -4.27 -4.26
N PHE A 269 -11.06 -5.53 -4.46
CA PHE A 269 -10.54 -6.38 -3.39
C PHE A 269 -9.19 -5.85 -2.88
N THR A 270 -8.27 -5.54 -3.80
CA THR A 270 -6.97 -4.94 -3.47
C THR A 270 -7.14 -3.67 -2.63
N ASN A 271 -8.07 -2.80 -3.00
CA ASN A 271 -8.32 -1.56 -2.27
C ASN A 271 -8.74 -1.83 -0.81
N CYS A 272 -9.73 -2.71 -0.60
CA CYS A 272 -10.18 -3.08 0.74
C CYS A 272 -9.10 -3.83 1.55
N PHE A 273 -8.24 -4.59 0.89
CA PHE A 273 -7.11 -5.27 1.52
C PHE A 273 -6.07 -4.27 2.06
N ILE A 274 -5.73 -3.23 1.30
CA ILE A 274 -4.80 -2.17 1.74
C ILE A 274 -5.39 -1.38 2.91
N GLU A 275 -6.68 -1.07 2.86
CA GLU A 275 -7.38 -0.39 3.95
C GLU A 275 -7.28 -1.17 5.27
N ALA A 276 -7.31 -2.51 5.23
CA ALA A 276 -7.20 -3.34 6.42
C ALA A 276 -5.89 -3.11 7.20
N PHE A 277 -4.82 -2.64 6.55
CA PHE A 277 -3.54 -2.33 7.22
C PHE A 277 -3.39 -0.85 7.60
N THR A 278 -4.33 -0.02 7.15
CA THR A 278 -4.26 1.43 7.28
C THR A 278 -5.51 1.95 8.00
N THR A 279 -6.46 2.54 7.28
CA THR A 279 -7.66 3.18 7.85
C THR A 279 -8.63 2.19 8.52
N GLY A 280 -8.61 0.93 8.08
CA GLY A 280 -9.37 -0.19 8.64
C GLY A 280 -8.64 -0.98 9.73
N ARG A 281 -7.39 -0.62 10.06
CA ARG A 281 -6.51 -1.42 10.93
C ARG A 281 -7.13 -1.83 12.25
N GLU A 282 -7.72 -0.88 12.99
CA GLU A 282 -8.30 -1.17 14.30
C GLU A 282 -9.45 -2.19 14.21
N LYS A 283 -10.24 -2.14 13.13
CA LYS A 283 -11.30 -3.12 12.89
C LYS A 283 -10.72 -4.47 12.51
N ALA A 284 -9.75 -4.49 11.60
CA ALA A 284 -9.13 -5.72 11.08
C ALA A 284 -8.38 -6.50 12.18
N ALA A 285 -7.53 -5.81 12.95
CA ALA A 285 -6.67 -6.35 14.01
C ALA A 285 -7.43 -7.09 15.14
N ASN A 286 -8.74 -6.87 15.25
CA ASN A 286 -9.59 -7.44 16.29
C ASN A 286 -10.49 -8.59 15.79
N LEU A 287 -10.37 -9.01 14.53
CA LEU A 287 -11.26 -10.01 13.94
C LEU A 287 -10.96 -11.45 14.38
N ILE A 288 -9.68 -11.82 14.49
CA ILE A 288 -9.30 -13.20 14.85
C ILE A 288 -8.53 -13.23 16.17
N PHE A 289 -7.45 -12.46 16.29
CA PHE A 289 -6.47 -12.65 17.34
C PHE A 289 -6.47 -11.54 18.40
N GLY A 290 -6.98 -10.36 18.07
CA GLY A 290 -7.11 -9.25 19.02
C GLY A 290 -5.78 -8.55 19.34
N ASP A 291 -4.76 -8.68 18.48
CA ASP A 291 -3.57 -7.85 18.57
C ASP A 291 -3.86 -6.52 17.86
N ALA A 292 -4.36 -5.53 18.62
CA ALA A 292 -4.67 -4.18 18.13
C ALA A 292 -3.53 -3.54 17.31
N ASN A 293 -2.30 -4.05 17.47
CA ASN A 293 -1.12 -3.51 16.84
C ASN A 293 -0.71 -4.23 15.58
N ARG A 294 -1.21 -5.43 15.27
CA ARG A 294 -0.79 -6.17 14.07
C ARG A 294 -1.99 -6.78 13.38
N VAL A 295 -2.03 -6.62 12.06
CA VAL A 295 -3.04 -7.24 11.21
C VAL A 295 -2.37 -8.39 10.49
N SER A 296 -2.87 -9.61 10.69
CA SER A 296 -2.46 -10.78 9.91
C SER A 296 -3.03 -10.74 8.49
N VAL A 297 -2.46 -11.51 7.56
CA VAL A 297 -2.99 -11.60 6.20
C VAL A 297 -4.43 -12.12 6.20
N GLU A 298 -4.76 -13.06 7.10
CA GLU A 298 -6.12 -13.58 7.23
C GLU A 298 -7.09 -12.53 7.77
N GLU A 299 -6.69 -11.73 8.76
CA GLU A 299 -7.52 -10.64 9.28
C GLU A 299 -7.77 -9.57 8.21
N ALA A 300 -6.74 -9.24 7.42
CA ALA A 300 -6.88 -8.32 6.30
C ALA A 300 -7.83 -8.86 5.22
N PHE A 301 -7.75 -10.15 4.91
CA PHE A 301 -8.68 -10.81 4.01
C PHE A 301 -10.13 -10.76 4.54
N ILE A 302 -10.36 -11.09 5.82
CA ILE A 302 -11.71 -11.08 6.40
C ILE A 302 -12.29 -9.67 6.38
N TYR A 303 -11.48 -8.66 6.77
CA TYR A 303 -11.89 -7.26 6.68
C TYR A 303 -12.31 -6.90 5.24
N ALA A 304 -11.44 -7.21 4.26
CA ALA A 304 -11.71 -6.89 2.87
C ALA A 304 -12.97 -7.58 2.36
N LYS A 305 -13.14 -8.88 2.65
CA LYS A 305 -14.33 -9.64 2.29
C LYS A 305 -15.60 -9.05 2.90
N GLU A 306 -15.60 -8.76 4.20
CA GLU A 306 -16.77 -8.17 4.86
C GLU A 306 -17.14 -6.81 4.26
N LYS A 307 -16.14 -5.99 3.93
CA LYS A 307 -16.35 -4.68 3.32
C LYS A 307 -16.95 -4.82 1.92
N VAL A 308 -16.39 -5.69 1.08
CA VAL A 308 -16.93 -6.00 -0.25
C VAL A 308 -18.37 -6.50 -0.16
N GLU A 309 -18.67 -7.44 0.75
CA GLU A 309 -20.00 -8.03 0.89
C GLU A 309 -21.04 -7.06 1.46
N LYS A 310 -20.65 -6.09 2.31
CA LYS A 310 -21.58 -5.16 2.96
C LYS A 310 -21.77 -3.85 2.19
N GLU A 311 -20.68 -3.26 1.73
CA GLU A 311 -20.67 -1.92 1.11
C GLU A 311 -20.78 -1.99 -0.42
N TYR A 312 -20.30 -3.08 -1.01
CA TYR A 312 -20.21 -3.28 -2.46
C TYR A 312 -21.00 -4.49 -2.97
N TRP A 313 -22.04 -4.90 -2.22
CA TRP A 313 -22.85 -6.10 -2.50
C TRP A 313 -23.42 -6.17 -3.94
N TYR A 314 -23.59 -5.01 -4.59
CA TYR A 314 -24.12 -4.88 -5.94
C TYR A 314 -23.10 -5.12 -7.06
N LEU A 315 -21.81 -5.24 -6.71
CA LEU A 315 -20.73 -5.46 -7.68
C LEU A 315 -20.50 -6.97 -7.96
N PHE A 316 -21.08 -7.89 -7.18
CA PHE A 316 -20.99 -9.36 -7.40
C PHE A 316 -19.57 -9.98 -7.26
N SER A 317 -18.63 -9.33 -6.58
CA SER A 317 -17.37 -9.94 -6.13
C SER A 317 -17.56 -10.70 -4.81
N ASN A 318 -16.96 -11.88 -4.68
CA ASN A 318 -16.89 -12.64 -3.44
C ASN A 318 -15.46 -13.18 -3.25
N PRO A 319 -14.63 -12.46 -2.47
CA PRO A 319 -13.25 -12.86 -2.23
C PRO A 319 -13.13 -14.25 -1.60
N GLN A 320 -12.15 -15.04 -2.04
CA GLN A 320 -11.79 -16.35 -1.50
C GLN A 320 -10.37 -16.34 -0.91
N ILE A 321 -10.13 -17.19 0.09
CA ILE A 321 -8.81 -17.41 0.69
C ILE A 321 -8.48 -18.90 0.61
N TYR A 322 -7.29 -19.20 0.11
CA TYR A 322 -6.69 -20.51 0.08
C TYR A 322 -5.47 -20.51 0.97
N ASP A 323 -5.37 -21.53 1.80
CA ASP A 323 -4.34 -21.60 2.82
C ASP A 323 -3.76 -23.01 2.86
N ALA A 324 -2.50 -23.13 2.43
CA ALA A 324 -1.80 -24.39 2.27
C ALA A 324 -0.97 -24.67 3.53
N TRP A 325 -1.60 -25.10 4.63
CA TRP A 325 -0.87 -25.62 5.79
C TRP A 325 -0.80 -27.15 5.80
N PRO A 326 0.30 -27.71 6.32
CA PRO A 326 0.33 -29.11 6.73
C PRO A 326 -0.72 -29.31 7.84
N THR A 327 -1.64 -30.24 7.61
CA THR A 327 -2.77 -30.61 8.45
C THR A 327 -2.55 -30.60 9.98
N GLN A 328 -3.59 -30.17 10.72
CA GLN A 328 -3.93 -30.55 12.10
C GLN A 328 -2.95 -30.22 13.23
N ASN A 329 -2.50 -28.97 13.39
CA ASN A 329 -2.09 -28.49 14.70
C ASN A 329 -2.77 -27.16 15.03
N ASP A 330 -3.39 -27.09 16.21
CA ASP A 330 -4.02 -25.89 16.81
C ASP A 330 -3.04 -24.74 17.11
N ASN A 331 -1.76 -24.88 16.73
CA ASN A 331 -0.73 -23.85 16.85
C ASN A 331 -0.52 -23.17 15.49
N ARG A 332 -1.55 -22.51 14.98
CA ARG A 332 -1.39 -21.68 13.78
C ARG A 332 -0.50 -20.49 14.11
N GLU A 333 0.70 -20.47 13.55
CA GLU A 333 1.52 -19.27 13.55
C GLU A 333 0.87 -18.28 12.58
N GLN A 334 0.54 -17.10 13.08
CA GLN A 334 -0.09 -16.02 12.32
C GLN A 334 0.83 -15.63 11.15
N PHE A 335 0.29 -15.60 9.92
CA PHE A 335 1.07 -15.13 8.80
C PHE A 335 1.00 -13.61 8.72
N TYR A 336 2.13 -12.96 8.95
CA TYR A 336 2.28 -11.53 8.85
C TYR A 336 3.18 -11.17 7.66
N LEU A 337 2.84 -10.09 6.95
CA LEU A 337 3.72 -9.53 5.90
C LEU A 337 4.98 -8.87 6.47
N SER A 338 5.04 -8.69 7.79
CA SER A 338 6.18 -8.12 8.51
C SER A 338 6.07 -8.42 10.02
N ASP A 339 7.21 -8.56 10.69
CA ASP A 339 7.30 -8.60 12.15
C ASP A 339 6.90 -7.27 12.80
N GLU A 340 7.20 -6.17 12.10
CA GLU A 340 6.88 -4.81 12.53
C GLU A 340 5.56 -4.35 11.90
N PRO A 341 4.63 -3.75 12.68
CA PRO A 341 3.43 -3.18 12.12
C PRO A 341 3.65 -1.82 11.47
N ILE A 342 2.74 -1.45 10.56
CA ILE A 342 2.72 -0.14 9.94
C ILE A 342 2.31 0.90 10.99
N ASN A 343 3.30 1.55 11.61
CA ASN A 343 3.05 2.45 12.74
C ASN A 343 3.43 3.91 12.46
N ASN A 344 3.80 4.25 11.23
CA ASN A 344 4.25 5.60 10.91
C ASN A 344 3.72 6.05 9.55
N TYR A 345 2.57 6.71 9.57
CA TYR A 345 1.93 7.26 8.38
C TYR A 345 0.93 8.35 8.76
N TRP A 346 0.61 9.19 7.78
CA TRP A 346 -0.55 10.09 7.84
C TRP A 346 -1.66 9.51 6.99
N SER A 347 -2.90 9.67 7.43
CA SER A 347 -4.10 9.31 6.67
C SER A 347 -4.97 10.55 6.56
N ILE A 348 -4.96 11.16 5.39
CA ILE A 348 -5.80 12.31 5.04
C ILE A 348 -7.05 11.78 4.36
N GLN A 349 -8.23 12.09 4.90
CA GLN A 349 -9.50 11.63 4.37
C GLN A 349 -10.47 12.78 4.20
N SER A 350 -11.23 12.72 3.10
CA SER A 350 -12.34 13.62 2.87
C SER A 350 -13.53 12.89 2.26
N HIS A 351 -14.70 13.50 2.39
CA HIS A 351 -15.91 13.05 1.73
C HIS A 351 -16.33 14.04 0.65
N SER A 352 -17.23 13.61 -0.24
CA SER A 352 -17.89 14.47 -1.24
C SER A 352 -18.34 15.82 -0.65
N PRO A 353 -18.19 16.95 -1.35
CA PRO A 353 -17.97 17.07 -2.80
C PRO A 353 -16.58 17.55 -3.23
N VAL A 354 -15.50 17.05 -2.60
CA VAL A 354 -14.12 17.49 -2.88
C VAL A 354 -13.28 16.34 -3.41
N HIS A 355 -12.48 16.60 -4.45
CA HIS A 355 -11.37 15.74 -4.87
C HIS A 355 -10.08 16.15 -4.18
N LEU A 356 -9.33 15.16 -3.68
CA LEU A 356 -8.10 15.37 -2.95
C LEU A 356 -6.88 15.19 -3.84
N HIS A 357 -5.95 16.12 -3.67
CA HIS A 357 -4.67 16.14 -4.32
C HIS A 357 -3.58 16.35 -3.27
N ALA A 358 -2.41 15.79 -3.52
CA ALA A 358 -1.21 16.02 -2.72
C ALA A 358 -0.09 16.53 -3.61
N TYR A 359 0.67 17.50 -3.09
CA TYR A 359 1.88 18.03 -3.70
C TYR A 359 3.00 18.00 -2.67
N ASP A 360 4.20 17.58 -3.09
CA ASP A 360 5.38 17.68 -2.25
C ASP A 360 6.22 18.93 -2.56
N ASP A 361 7.30 19.13 -1.82
CA ASP A 361 8.20 20.28 -1.99
C ASP A 361 8.95 20.30 -3.34
N GLN A 362 8.95 19.18 -4.08
CA GLN A 362 9.51 19.09 -5.43
C GLN A 362 8.48 19.44 -6.52
N GLY A 363 7.23 19.68 -6.12
CA GLY A 363 6.11 19.94 -7.03
C GLY A 363 5.55 18.67 -7.68
N ARG A 364 5.92 17.48 -7.18
CA ARG A 364 5.36 16.20 -7.64
C ARG A 364 3.92 16.07 -7.17
N HIS A 365 3.05 15.50 -7.99
CA HIS A 365 1.61 15.43 -7.73
C HIS A 365 1.10 13.99 -7.52
N VAL A 366 0.14 13.84 -6.60
CA VAL A 366 -0.73 12.67 -6.49
C VAL A 366 -2.19 13.14 -6.43
N GLY A 367 -3.03 12.68 -7.35
CA GLY A 367 -4.42 13.10 -7.45
C GLY A 367 -4.93 12.98 -8.89
N LEU A 368 -6.18 13.40 -9.13
CA LEU A 368 -6.71 13.49 -10.49
C LEU A 368 -5.99 14.57 -11.30
N ASN A 369 -5.64 14.28 -12.55
CA ASN A 369 -5.06 15.26 -13.46
C ASN A 369 -6.09 15.77 -14.48
N GLU A 370 -5.68 16.73 -15.33
CA GLU A 370 -6.56 17.37 -16.33
C GLU A 370 -7.16 16.37 -17.35
N ASP A 371 -6.47 15.25 -17.61
CA ASP A 371 -6.93 14.20 -18.51
C ASP A 371 -7.91 13.23 -17.82
N GLY A 372 -8.14 13.40 -16.51
CA GLY A 372 -8.95 12.51 -15.68
C GLY A 372 -8.22 11.22 -15.27
N GLU A 373 -6.91 11.15 -15.51
CA GLU A 373 -6.05 10.08 -15.01
C GLU A 373 -5.52 10.44 -13.61
N ILE A 374 -4.83 9.49 -12.97
CA ILE A 374 -4.30 9.65 -11.62
C ILE A 374 -2.78 9.80 -11.67
N ASP A 375 -2.29 10.95 -11.25
CA ASP A 375 -0.86 11.18 -11.05
C ASP A 375 -0.38 10.47 -9.77
N ARG A 376 0.85 9.95 -9.80
CA ARG A 376 1.44 9.12 -8.72
C ARG A 376 2.91 9.45 -8.51
N GLU A 377 3.25 10.72 -8.58
CA GLU A 377 4.64 11.16 -8.68
C GLU A 377 5.33 11.22 -7.31
N ILE A 378 4.57 11.31 -6.21
CA ILE A 378 5.12 11.36 -4.84
C ILE A 378 5.33 9.92 -4.31
N PRO A 379 6.58 9.47 -4.07
CA PRO A 379 6.87 8.12 -3.60
C PRO A 379 6.24 7.81 -2.23
N GLY A 380 5.72 6.61 -2.02
CA GLY A 380 5.16 6.25 -0.72
C GLY A 380 3.90 7.02 -0.33
N VAL A 381 3.28 7.71 -1.28
CA VAL A 381 1.94 8.27 -1.14
C VAL A 381 0.95 7.34 -1.85
N TYR A 382 0.06 6.75 -1.06
CA TYR A 382 -1.09 6.00 -1.55
C TYR A 382 -2.26 6.95 -1.77
N TYR A 383 -3.06 6.66 -2.80
CA TYR A 383 -4.29 7.36 -3.08
C TYR A 383 -5.38 6.36 -3.47
N SER A 384 -6.53 6.45 -2.79
CA SER A 384 -7.67 5.57 -3.03
C SER A 384 -8.42 5.88 -4.32
N GLY A 385 -8.19 7.07 -4.89
CA GLY A 385 -9.03 7.62 -5.94
C GLY A 385 -10.29 8.30 -5.42
N PRO A 386 -10.98 9.02 -6.31
CA PRO A 386 -12.15 9.85 -5.98
C PRO A 386 -13.47 9.09 -5.94
N TRP A 387 -13.47 7.82 -6.34
CA TRP A 387 -14.69 7.01 -6.54
C TRP A 387 -15.03 6.13 -5.34
N VAL A 388 -14.38 6.36 -4.20
CA VAL A 388 -14.72 5.75 -2.92
C VAL A 388 -15.49 6.74 -2.07
N GLU A 389 -16.27 6.24 -1.11
CA GLU A 389 -17.07 7.10 -0.22
C GLU A 389 -16.23 8.15 0.52
N ASN A 390 -15.05 7.74 1.00
CA ASN A 390 -14.08 8.61 1.64
C ASN A 390 -12.78 8.57 0.84
N GLU A 391 -12.56 9.60 0.04
CA GLU A 391 -11.32 9.80 -0.69
C GLU A 391 -10.17 9.93 0.30
N THR A 392 -9.12 9.13 0.10
CA THR A 392 -8.08 8.89 1.10
C THR A 392 -6.71 9.00 0.46
N ILE A 393 -5.85 9.82 1.06
CA ILE A 393 -4.41 9.91 0.81
C ILE A 393 -3.68 9.37 2.03
N ILE A 394 -2.74 8.45 1.82
CA ILE A 394 -1.89 7.92 2.88
C ILE A 394 -0.44 8.25 2.57
N VAL A 395 0.24 8.94 3.49
CA VAL A 395 1.66 9.27 3.38
C VAL A 395 2.45 8.34 4.30
N PHE A 396 3.14 7.35 3.74
CA PHE A 396 3.98 6.43 4.50
C PHE A 396 5.36 7.02 4.79
N ASN A 397 5.92 6.73 5.97
CA ASN A 397 7.22 7.28 6.45
C ASN A 397 7.34 8.79 6.18
N PRO A 398 6.39 9.57 6.72
CA PRO A 398 6.24 10.98 6.38
C PRO A 398 7.45 11.87 6.74
N GLU A 399 8.35 11.41 7.60
CA GLU A 399 9.62 12.08 7.92
C GLU A 399 10.54 12.30 6.72
N ASN A 400 10.25 11.67 5.58
CA ASN A 400 10.95 11.89 4.32
C ASN A 400 10.51 13.19 3.63
N TYR A 401 9.45 13.85 4.11
CA TYR A 401 8.88 15.06 3.54
C TYR A 401 8.97 16.20 4.55
N SER A 402 9.46 17.37 4.13
CA SER A 402 9.40 18.58 4.95
C SER A 402 7.97 19.13 5.01
N ASN A 403 7.26 19.10 3.89
CA ASN A 403 5.86 19.45 3.77
C ASN A 403 5.17 18.59 2.71
N ILE A 404 3.91 18.26 2.95
CA ILE A 404 2.97 17.79 1.93
C ILE A 404 1.81 18.77 1.91
N ARG A 405 1.58 19.41 0.77
CA ARG A 405 0.41 20.24 0.57
C ARG A 405 -0.75 19.39 0.11
N ILE A 406 -1.85 19.44 0.83
CA ILE A 406 -3.13 18.86 0.40
C ILE A 406 -3.96 19.96 -0.25
N VAL A 407 -4.49 19.66 -1.43
CA VAL A 407 -5.43 20.52 -2.16
C VAL A 407 -6.75 19.78 -2.29
N GLY A 408 -7.83 20.49 -2.01
CA GLY A 408 -9.20 20.02 -2.23
C GLY A 408 -9.85 20.81 -3.35
N GLU A 409 -10.28 20.13 -4.41
CA GLU A 409 -11.01 20.73 -5.53
C GLU A 409 -12.50 20.39 -5.44
N ALA A 410 -13.36 21.37 -5.21
CA ALA A 410 -14.80 21.15 -5.08
C ALA A 410 -15.46 20.97 -6.45
N TYR A 411 -16.13 19.84 -6.66
CA TYR A 411 -16.84 19.51 -7.92
C TYR A 411 -18.35 19.71 -7.84
N ASP A 412 -18.90 19.93 -6.65
CA ASP A 412 -20.32 20.20 -6.40
C ASP A 412 -20.47 21.05 -5.12
N ASP A 413 -21.66 21.61 -4.92
CA ASP A 413 -21.97 22.40 -3.73
C ASP A 413 -22.26 21.48 -2.54
N GLY A 414 -21.66 21.76 -1.38
CA GLY A 414 -21.93 20.94 -0.20
C GLY A 414 -21.04 21.21 0.99
N ASN A 415 -21.35 20.53 2.10
CA ASN A 415 -20.46 20.50 3.24
C ASN A 415 -19.45 19.37 3.05
N PHE A 416 -18.19 19.63 3.35
CA PHE A 416 -17.16 18.60 3.46
C PHE A 416 -16.44 18.68 4.80
N THR A 417 -15.77 17.58 5.16
CA THR A 417 -14.87 17.46 6.31
C THR A 417 -13.53 16.97 5.78
N LEU A 418 -12.44 17.49 6.32
CA LEU A 418 -11.09 17.00 6.06
C LEU A 418 -10.48 16.55 7.37
N GLU A 419 -10.12 15.27 7.43
CA GLU A 419 -9.52 14.63 8.59
C GLU A 419 -8.08 14.23 8.24
N ASN A 420 -7.14 14.47 9.15
CA ASN A 420 -5.81 13.85 9.12
C ASN A 420 -5.58 13.06 10.40
N LYS A 421 -5.33 11.76 10.25
CA LYS A 421 -4.87 10.88 11.33
C LYS A 421 -3.37 10.65 11.20
N LYS A 422 -2.60 11.09 12.20
CA LYS A 422 -1.17 10.85 12.34
C LYS A 422 -0.92 9.65 13.24
N TYR A 423 -0.32 8.61 12.67
CA TYR A 423 0.09 7.40 13.38
C TYR A 423 1.59 7.46 13.69
N THR A 424 1.99 7.20 14.94
CA THR A 424 3.39 7.32 15.38
C THR A 424 3.96 6.03 15.98
N LYS A 425 5.26 5.78 15.71
CA LYS A 425 5.98 4.55 16.07
C LYS A 425 6.20 4.37 17.58
N GLU A 426 6.47 5.45 18.32
CA GLU A 426 6.99 5.36 19.69
C GLU A 426 5.92 5.05 20.74
N ASN A 427 4.66 5.43 20.51
CA ASN A 427 3.57 5.29 21.49
C ASN A 427 2.23 4.84 20.88
N GLN A 428 2.20 4.44 19.59
CA GLN A 428 0.97 4.09 18.86
C GLN A 428 -0.13 5.16 19.02
N THR A 429 0.30 6.41 19.18
CA THR A 429 -0.62 7.51 19.41
C THR A 429 -1.17 7.94 18.06
N ILE A 430 -2.49 7.94 17.97
CA ILE A 430 -3.24 8.50 16.86
C ILE A 430 -3.62 9.91 17.27
N ILE A 431 -3.06 10.89 16.58
CA ILE A 431 -3.52 12.28 16.68
C ILE A 431 -4.42 12.51 15.47
N THR A 432 -5.67 12.90 15.72
CA THR A 432 -6.58 13.29 14.65
C THR A 432 -6.74 14.80 14.68
N THR A 433 -6.44 15.44 13.57
CA THR A 433 -6.67 16.87 13.33
C THR A 433 -7.72 17.01 12.23
N MET A 434 -8.69 17.90 12.42
CA MET A 434 -9.82 18.04 11.51
C MET A 434 -10.13 19.48 11.15
N TYR A 435 -10.75 19.62 9.98
CA TYR A 435 -11.61 20.74 9.62
C TYR A 435 -13.03 20.21 9.45
N GLU A 436 -13.95 20.67 10.29
CA GLU A 436 -15.29 20.11 10.35
C GLU A 436 -16.32 21.04 9.68
N THR A 437 -17.17 20.46 8.83
CA THR A 437 -18.34 21.11 8.24
C THR A 437 -17.98 22.43 7.54
N ILE A 438 -17.15 22.35 6.51
CA ILE A 438 -16.86 23.47 5.63
C ILE A 438 -17.80 23.41 4.44
N PHE A 439 -18.58 24.47 4.22
CA PHE A 439 -19.36 24.61 3.01
C PHE A 439 -18.47 25.07 1.86
N VAL A 440 -18.57 24.41 0.71
CA VAL A 440 -17.90 24.76 -0.54
C VAL A 440 -18.90 24.84 -1.68
N GLU A 441 -18.61 25.68 -2.65
CA GLU A 441 -19.34 25.76 -3.92
C GLU A 441 -18.52 25.06 -5.01
N ASN A 442 -19.18 24.62 -6.08
CA ASN A 442 -18.48 24.05 -7.23
C ASN A 442 -17.46 25.06 -7.78
N GLY A 443 -16.19 24.65 -7.86
CA GLY A 443 -15.06 25.47 -8.27
C GLY A 443 -14.23 26.04 -7.11
N SER A 444 -14.67 25.93 -5.86
CA SER A 444 -13.85 26.33 -4.71
C SER A 444 -12.58 25.47 -4.61
N ILE A 445 -11.46 26.11 -4.24
CA ILE A 445 -10.16 25.47 -4.03
C ILE A 445 -9.73 25.62 -2.57
N LEU A 446 -9.33 24.50 -1.98
CA LEU A 446 -8.93 24.41 -0.58
C LEU A 446 -7.46 24.02 -0.53
N THR A 447 -6.67 24.68 0.30
CA THR A 447 -5.25 24.34 0.46
C THR A 447 -4.88 24.25 1.92
N VAL A 448 -4.22 23.15 2.30
CA VAL A 448 -3.61 22.99 3.62
C VAL A 448 -2.20 22.40 3.48
N ASP A 449 -1.23 23.02 4.13
CA ASP A 449 0.11 22.46 4.28
C ASP A 449 0.14 21.49 5.48
N VAL A 450 0.74 20.32 5.30
CA VAL A 450 0.92 19.28 6.33
C VAL A 450 2.39 19.21 6.68
N GLU A 451 2.76 19.85 7.78
CA GLU A 451 4.14 19.88 8.28
C GLU A 451 4.26 18.98 9.50
N ASN A 452 5.20 18.03 9.48
CA ASN A 452 5.38 17.04 10.57
C ASN A 452 4.07 16.30 10.96
N GLY A 453 3.09 16.24 10.07
CA GLY A 453 1.84 15.51 10.24
C GLY A 453 0.76 16.30 10.95
N GLU A 454 0.96 17.59 11.12
CA GLU A 454 -0.02 18.52 11.66
C GLU A 454 -0.56 19.38 10.52
N PHE A 455 -1.88 19.55 10.48
CA PHE A 455 -2.48 20.50 9.55
C PHE A 455 -2.15 21.92 9.97
N GLY A 456 -1.75 22.74 9.01
CA GLY A 456 -1.70 24.19 9.17
C GLY A 456 -3.10 24.82 9.17
N ASP A 457 -3.19 26.06 8.73
CA ASP A 457 -4.48 26.71 8.47
C ASP A 457 -4.93 26.38 7.05
N MET A 458 -6.19 25.98 6.91
CA MET A 458 -6.78 25.77 5.60
C MET A 458 -7.10 27.11 4.98
N LYS A 459 -6.55 27.36 3.80
CA LYS A 459 -6.87 28.50 2.95
C LYS A 459 -7.96 28.08 1.97
N VAL A 460 -9.01 28.89 1.87
CA VAL A 460 -10.14 28.68 0.98
C VAL A 460 -10.20 29.82 -0.02
N ASP A 461 -10.14 29.44 -1.28
CA ASP A 461 -10.49 30.25 -2.45
C ASP A 461 -11.91 29.84 -2.84
N GLU A 462 -12.90 30.70 -2.55
CA GLU A 462 -14.31 30.34 -2.69
C GLU A 462 -14.75 30.30 -4.15
N ASP A 463 -14.17 31.13 -5.03
CA ASP A 463 -14.57 31.27 -6.44
C ASP A 463 -13.54 30.78 -7.48
N GLY A 464 -12.39 30.27 -7.02
CA GLY A 464 -11.35 29.67 -7.85
C GLY A 464 -10.52 30.71 -8.63
N ASP A 465 -10.52 31.98 -8.21
CA ASP A 465 -9.80 33.05 -8.90
C ASP A 465 -8.32 33.17 -8.50
N GLY A 466 -7.90 32.41 -7.49
CA GLY A 466 -6.55 32.35 -6.94
C GLY A 466 -6.30 33.28 -5.74
N ASP A 467 -7.26 34.12 -5.37
CA ASP A 467 -7.22 34.90 -4.13
C ASP A 467 -7.82 34.09 -2.96
N ILE A 468 -7.28 34.27 -1.76
CA ILE A 468 -7.77 33.57 -0.56
C ILE A 468 -8.85 34.43 0.11
N ASP A 469 -10.07 33.90 0.18
CA ASP A 469 -11.21 34.55 0.82
C ASP A 469 -11.28 34.29 2.32
N LYS A 470 -10.87 33.08 2.74
CA LYS A 470 -11.04 32.62 4.11
C LYS A 470 -9.91 31.71 4.56
N GLU A 471 -9.58 31.83 5.85
CA GLU A 471 -8.70 30.89 6.55
C GLU A 471 -9.49 30.18 7.66
N ILE A 472 -9.33 28.86 7.75
CA ILE A 472 -9.98 28.01 8.73
C ILE A 472 -8.90 27.33 9.55
N GLN A 473 -8.99 27.44 10.87
CA GLN A 473 -8.06 26.80 11.79
C GLN A 473 -8.43 25.32 11.92
N ALA A 474 -7.42 24.46 11.93
CA ALA A 474 -7.62 23.06 12.26
C ALA A 474 -7.85 22.92 13.78
N TYR A 475 -8.49 21.84 14.20
CA TYR A 475 -8.55 21.48 15.61
C TYR A 475 -8.22 20.00 15.82
N ALA A 476 -7.62 19.66 16.95
CA ALA A 476 -7.27 18.30 17.31
C ALA A 476 -8.40 17.66 18.14
N ILE A 477 -8.60 16.34 17.98
CA ILE A 477 -9.50 15.60 18.86
C ILE A 477 -8.74 15.15 20.12
N PRO A 478 -9.40 15.14 21.31
CA PRO A 478 -8.78 14.61 22.52
C PRO A 478 -8.35 13.15 22.39
N VAL A 479 -7.12 12.86 22.78
CA VAL A 479 -6.56 11.49 22.80
C VAL A 479 -6.90 10.84 24.15
N ALA A 480 -7.70 9.77 24.10
CA ALA A 480 -8.05 8.99 25.27
C ALA A 480 -6.91 8.01 25.62
N ASN A 481 -6.44 8.05 26.87
CA ASN A 481 -5.42 7.12 27.38
C ASN A 481 -5.67 6.84 28.86
N PHE A 482 -5.47 5.60 29.30
CA PHE A 482 -5.64 5.23 30.69
C PHE A 482 -4.71 4.11 31.15
N VAL A 483 -4.50 4.09 32.47
CA VAL A 483 -3.93 2.95 33.17
C VAL A 483 -4.96 2.39 34.14
N TYR A 484 -4.81 1.13 34.51
CA TYR A 484 -5.67 0.50 35.51
C TYR A 484 -4.84 -0.20 36.58
N SER A 485 -5.42 -0.35 37.77
CA SER A 485 -4.82 -1.08 38.88
C SER A 485 -5.89 -1.84 39.64
N THR A 486 -5.62 -3.09 39.99
CA THR A 486 -6.53 -3.92 40.77
C THR A 486 -6.40 -3.62 42.27
N GLU A 487 -7.50 -3.35 42.95
CA GLU A 487 -7.51 -3.21 44.41
C GLU A 487 -7.76 -4.55 45.11
N ASP A 488 -8.57 -5.40 44.48
CA ASP A 488 -8.82 -6.81 44.82
C ASP A 488 -9.14 -7.62 43.54
N ASN A 489 -9.57 -8.89 43.67
CA ASN A 489 -9.84 -9.75 42.50
C ASN A 489 -11.06 -9.34 41.66
N GLN A 490 -11.79 -8.27 42.01
CA GLN A 490 -13.02 -7.87 41.31
C GLN A 490 -13.11 -6.35 41.04
N THR A 491 -12.41 -5.53 41.82
CA THR A 491 -12.47 -4.06 41.75
C THR A 491 -11.21 -3.51 41.09
N ILE A 492 -11.43 -2.76 40.02
CA ILE A 492 -10.38 -2.13 39.22
C ILE A 492 -10.56 -0.61 39.33
N THR A 493 -9.47 0.06 39.65
CA THR A 493 -9.38 1.53 39.52
C THR A 493 -8.83 1.85 38.15
N PHE A 494 -9.57 2.66 37.39
CA PHE A 494 -9.16 3.18 36.10
C PHE A 494 -8.78 4.65 36.24
N ASN A 495 -7.64 5.03 35.66
CA ASN A 495 -7.11 6.38 35.70
C ASN A 495 -6.78 6.87 34.29
N ALA A 496 -7.60 7.79 33.78
CA ALA A 496 -7.40 8.44 32.49
C ALA A 496 -6.59 9.75 32.59
N SER A 497 -5.77 9.91 33.63
CA SER A 497 -4.92 11.11 33.78
C SER A 497 -3.90 11.29 32.66
N SER A 498 -3.62 10.22 31.91
CA SER A 498 -2.72 10.23 30.77
C SER A 498 -3.40 10.66 29.46
N SER A 499 -4.73 10.81 29.43
CA SER A 499 -5.42 11.44 28.31
C SER A 499 -4.99 12.89 28.18
N PHE A 500 -4.90 13.38 26.95
CA PHE A 500 -4.56 14.77 26.66
C PHE A 500 -5.32 15.28 25.44
N ASP A 501 -5.40 16.60 25.33
CA ASP A 501 -5.97 17.29 24.19
C ASP A 501 -4.84 18.13 23.56
N PRO A 502 -4.42 17.87 22.31
CA PRO A 502 -3.23 18.50 21.73
C PRO A 502 -3.30 20.04 21.64
N ASP A 503 -4.48 20.61 21.45
CA ASP A 503 -4.72 22.04 21.26
C ASP A 503 -5.70 22.64 22.29
N GLY A 504 -6.13 21.84 23.27
CA GLY A 504 -7.17 22.22 24.22
C GLY A 504 -7.05 21.61 25.62
N GLU A 505 -8.20 21.49 26.29
CA GLU A 505 -8.33 20.83 27.58
C GLU A 505 -9.50 19.84 27.55
N ILE A 506 -9.28 18.63 28.09
CA ILE A 506 -10.34 17.64 28.22
C ILE A 506 -11.41 18.10 29.21
N ILE A 507 -12.58 18.44 28.69
CA ILE A 507 -13.72 18.92 29.48
C ILE A 507 -14.54 17.81 30.17
N SER A 508 -14.45 16.56 29.70
CA SER A 508 -15.21 15.45 30.27
C SER A 508 -14.56 14.09 30.02
N TYR A 509 -14.83 13.12 30.91
CA TYR A 509 -14.35 11.74 30.82
C TYR A 509 -15.55 10.81 30.96
N HIS A 510 -15.73 9.90 30.00
CA HIS A 510 -16.80 8.93 29.97
C HIS A 510 -16.21 7.52 29.84
N TRP A 511 -16.69 6.60 30.67
CA TRP A 511 -16.25 5.21 30.70
C TRP A 511 -17.41 4.28 30.33
N ASN A 512 -17.12 3.31 29.47
CA ASN A 512 -17.96 2.15 29.25
C ASN A 512 -17.12 0.91 29.57
N PHE A 513 -17.55 0.13 30.55
CA PHE A 513 -16.77 -1.01 31.05
C PHE A 513 -17.04 -2.32 30.28
N GLY A 514 -17.90 -2.29 29.25
CA GLY A 514 -18.27 -3.46 28.45
C GLY A 514 -19.26 -4.42 29.11
N ASP A 515 -19.54 -4.27 30.40
CA ASP A 515 -20.51 -5.08 31.15
C ASP A 515 -21.91 -4.43 31.29
N GLY A 516 -22.14 -3.35 30.52
CA GLY A 516 -23.36 -2.54 30.53
C GLY A 516 -23.34 -1.41 31.56
N ASN A 517 -22.32 -1.29 32.43
CA ASN A 517 -22.16 -0.15 33.32
C ASN A 517 -21.29 0.95 32.69
N THR A 518 -21.53 2.18 33.12
CA THR A 518 -20.79 3.38 32.70
C THR A 518 -20.42 4.23 33.90
N ALA A 519 -19.41 5.08 33.75
CA ALA A 519 -19.03 6.07 34.75
C ALA A 519 -18.55 7.37 34.10
N THR A 520 -18.47 8.43 34.89
CA THR A 520 -17.86 9.70 34.49
C THR A 520 -16.79 10.12 35.48
N GLY A 521 -15.75 10.79 34.99
CA GLY A 521 -14.65 11.30 35.80
C GLY A 521 -13.27 10.79 35.38
N LYS A 522 -12.22 11.56 35.68
CA LYS A 522 -10.83 11.25 35.31
C LYS A 522 -10.31 9.96 35.97
N ILE A 523 -10.72 9.68 37.21
CA ILE A 523 -10.41 8.45 37.94
C ILE A 523 -11.71 7.84 38.43
N VAL A 524 -11.94 6.57 38.10
CA VAL A 524 -13.16 5.84 38.46
C VAL A 524 -12.81 4.46 38.99
N LYS A 525 -13.71 3.88 39.79
CA LYS A 525 -13.63 2.49 40.25
C LYS A 525 -14.80 1.72 39.68
N HIS A 526 -14.53 0.52 39.18
CA HIS A 526 -15.56 -0.40 38.72
C HIS A 526 -15.32 -1.80 39.26
N THR A 527 -16.40 -2.49 39.61
CA THR A 527 -16.35 -3.85 40.14
C THR A 527 -17.05 -4.79 39.16
N TYR A 528 -16.29 -5.70 38.56
CA TYR A 528 -16.81 -6.71 37.65
C TYR A 528 -17.49 -7.84 38.43
N LYS A 529 -18.76 -8.11 38.10
CA LYS A 529 -19.59 -9.10 38.84
C LYS A 529 -19.30 -10.55 38.45
N LYS A 530 -18.63 -10.78 37.33
CA LYS A 530 -18.31 -12.11 36.79
C LYS A 530 -16.84 -12.14 36.38
N SER A 531 -16.16 -13.25 36.68
CA SER A 531 -14.82 -13.50 36.13
C SER A 531 -14.90 -13.69 34.62
N GLY A 532 -13.94 -13.13 33.90
CA GLY A 532 -13.91 -13.16 32.42
C GLY A 532 -14.66 -12.01 31.74
N ASN A 533 -15.17 -11.05 32.53
CA ASN A 533 -15.64 -9.74 32.05
C ASN A 533 -14.59 -8.66 32.32
#